data_AF-A0A2B8BDR3-F1
#
_entry.id   AF-A0A2B8BDR3-F1
#
_cell.length_a   1.000
_cell.length_b   1.000
_cell.length_c   1.000
_cell.angle_alpha   90.00
_cell.angle_beta   90.00
_cell.angle_gamma   90.00
#
_symmetry.space_group_name_H-M   'P 1'
#
loop_
_entity.id
_entity.type
_entity.pdbx_description
1 polymer ?
#
loop_
_entity_poly.entity_id
_entity_poly.type
_entity_poly.pdbx_seq_one_letter_code
_entity_poly.pdbx_strand_id
1 'polypeptide(L)' 'MKASAVFAATDNASGNELWGTDGRRATLLRDIAQGTASSEPQGFIELHGHVYFSADDGVHGRELWSTDGTPGGTRLL' A
#
# COMPACT_ATOMS: atom_id res chain seq x y z
N MET A 1 11.86 7.55 3.59
CA MET A 1 12.50 7.51 2.25
C MET A 1 11.42 7.13 1.25
N LYS A 2 11.48 7.62 0.00
CA LYS A 2 10.53 7.25 -1.06
C LYS A 2 10.89 5.86 -1.61
N ALA A 3 9.90 4.99 -1.77
CA ALA A 3 10.07 3.68 -2.37
C ALA A 3 10.43 3.77 -3.87
N SER A 4 11.30 2.87 -4.32
CA SER A 4 11.63 2.65 -5.73
C SER A 4 10.66 1.69 -6.42
N ALA A 5 10.00 0.81 -5.66
CA ALA A 5 8.89 -0.01 -6.13
C ALA A 5 7.85 -0.16 -5.02
N VAL A 6 6.57 -0.28 -5.43
CA VAL A 6 5.41 -0.48 -4.55
C VAL A 6 4.77 -1.81 -4.92
N PHE A 7 4.42 -2.62 -3.93
CA PHE A 7 3.89 -3.96 -4.12
C PHE A 7 3.05 -4.40 -2.92
N ALA A 8 2.24 -5.43 -3.12
CA ALA A 8 1.51 -6.10 -2.05
C ALA A 8 2.42 -7.14 -1.38
N ALA A 9 2.43 -7.19 -0.05
CA ALA A 9 3.16 -8.21 0.69
C ALA A 9 2.52 -8.49 2.06
N THR A 10 2.82 -9.68 2.59
CA THR A 10 2.26 -10.17 3.85
C THR A 10 3.31 -10.16 4.96
N ASP A 11 2.89 -9.82 6.18
CA ASP A 11 3.61 -10.16 7.41
C ASP A 11 2.66 -10.73 8.48
N ASN A 12 3.21 -11.06 9.66
CA ASN A 12 2.42 -11.65 10.74
C ASN A 12 1.60 -10.63 11.56
N ALA A 13 1.81 -9.34 11.36
CA ALA A 13 1.20 -8.27 12.16
C ALA A 13 0.04 -7.58 11.43
N SER A 14 0.16 -7.47 10.11
CA SER A 14 -0.65 -6.62 9.23
C SER A 14 -1.37 -7.40 8.12
N GLY A 15 -1.08 -8.69 7.91
CA GLY A 15 -1.62 -9.41 6.75
C GLY A 15 -1.12 -8.84 5.43
N ASN A 16 -1.88 -9.02 4.33
CA ASN A 16 -1.48 -8.59 2.97
C ASN A 16 -1.81 -7.12 2.72
N GLU A 17 -0.78 -6.28 2.76
CA GLU A 17 -0.88 -4.82 2.80
C GLU A 17 0.01 -4.12 1.77
N LEU A 18 0.06 -2.79 1.82
CA LEU A 18 0.87 -1.96 0.93
C LEU A 18 2.31 -1.82 1.43
N TRP A 19 3.25 -2.33 0.65
CA TRP A 19 4.69 -2.25 0.93
C TRP A 19 5.44 -1.49 -0.15
N GLY A 20 6.59 -0.94 0.24
CA GLY A 20 7.53 -0.28 -0.66
C GLY A 20 8.95 -0.77 -0.40
N THR A 21 9.81 -0.73 -1.42
CA THR A 21 11.24 -1.05 -1.29
C THR A 21 12.12 0.01 -1.90
N ASP A 22 13.28 0.28 -1.30
CA ASP A 22 14.36 1.08 -1.88
C ASP A 22 15.38 0.21 -2.66
N GLY A 23 15.06 -1.07 -2.88
CA GLY A 23 15.96 -2.06 -3.48
C GLY A 23 16.91 -2.74 -2.50
N ARG A 24 16.96 -2.30 -1.24
CA ARG A 24 17.73 -2.95 -0.16
C ARG A 24 16.83 -3.42 0.98
N ARG A 25 15.78 -2.67 1.29
CA ARG A 25 14.84 -2.96 2.37
C ARG A 25 13.41 -2.73 1.89
N ALA A 26 12.54 -3.66 2.27
CA ALA A 26 11.10 -3.47 2.20
C ALA A 26 10.60 -2.84 3.50
N THR A 27 9.62 -1.95 3.39
CA THR A 27 8.96 -1.30 4.52
C THR A 27 7.46 -1.21 4.25
N LEU A 28 6.66 -1.44 5.29
CA LEU A 28 5.22 -1.20 5.26
C LEU A 28 4.99 0.30 4.98
N LEU A 29 4.30 0.60 3.89
CA LEU A 29 3.87 1.97 3.60
C LEU A 29 2.59 2.27 4.36
N ARG A 30 1.64 1.34 4.36
CA ARG A 30 0.38 1.52 5.07
C ARG A 30 -0.25 0.19 5.44
N ASP A 31 -0.62 0.08 6.71
CA ASP A 31 -1.64 -0.85 7.21
C ASP A 31 -3.00 -0.26 6.82
N ILE A 32 -3.53 -0.71 5.66
CA ILE A 32 -4.79 -0.20 5.10
C ILE A 32 -5.95 -0.89 5.82
N ALA A 33 -5.96 -2.22 5.85
CA ALA A 33 -6.84 -2.99 6.73
C ALA A 33 -6.14 -3.19 8.07
N GLN A 34 -6.76 -2.75 9.18
CA GLN A 34 -6.08 -2.71 10.47
C GLN A 34 -5.79 -4.10 11.06
N GLY A 35 -4.61 -4.24 11.65
CA GLY A 35 -4.22 -5.46 12.36
C GLY A 35 -4.04 -6.63 11.39
N THR A 36 -4.39 -7.85 11.79
CA THR A 36 -4.15 -9.05 10.96
C THR A 36 -5.13 -9.22 9.79
N ALA A 37 -5.93 -8.20 9.47
CA ALA A 37 -6.80 -8.20 8.29
C ALA A 37 -5.95 -8.11 7.01
N SER A 38 -6.57 -8.06 5.83
CA SER A 38 -5.81 -7.89 4.58
C SER A 38 -6.57 -6.99 3.64
N SER A 39 -5.89 -5.96 3.15
CA SER A 39 -6.47 -5.00 2.20
C SER A 39 -6.39 -5.43 0.75
N GLU A 40 -5.61 -6.48 0.46
CA GLU A 40 -5.39 -7.04 -0.88
C GLU A 40 -5.07 -5.97 -1.96
N PRO A 41 -4.00 -5.15 -1.80
CA PRO A 41 -3.66 -4.14 -2.79
C PRO A 41 -3.38 -4.76 -4.17
N GLN A 42 -4.03 -4.25 -5.20
CA GLN A 42 -3.90 -4.77 -6.57
C GLN A 42 -4.11 -3.70 -7.65
N GLY A 43 -3.74 -4.03 -8.89
CA GLY A 43 -3.96 -3.14 -10.03
C GLY A 43 -3.08 -1.88 -10.01
N PHE A 44 -1.81 -2.03 -9.59
CA PHE A 44 -0.87 -0.92 -9.47
C PHE A 44 -0.56 -0.25 -10.82
N ILE A 45 -0.71 1.07 -10.86
CA ILE A 45 -0.37 1.91 -12.01
C ILE A 45 0.41 3.13 -11.51
N GLU A 46 1.58 3.37 -12.11
CA GLU A 46 2.34 4.60 -11.87
C GLU A 46 1.87 5.71 -12.81
N LEU A 47 1.55 6.88 -12.23
CA LEU A 47 1.15 8.06 -12.97
C LEU A 47 1.61 9.32 -12.24
N HIS A 48 2.36 10.18 -12.94
CA HIS A 48 2.84 11.47 -12.44
C HIS A 48 3.54 11.41 -11.06
N GLY A 49 4.32 10.35 -10.80
CA GLY A 49 5.10 10.21 -9.57
C GLY A 49 4.34 9.65 -8.36
N HIS A 50 3.07 9.26 -8.57
CA HIS A 50 2.25 8.49 -7.63
C HIS A 50 1.97 7.10 -8.17
N VAL A 51 1.73 6.15 -7.26
CA VAL A 51 1.19 4.83 -7.58
C VAL A 51 -0.26 4.79 -7.15
N TYR A 52 -1.14 4.38 -8.06
CA TYR A 52 -2.57 4.19 -7.85
C TYR A 52 -2.89 2.70 -7.86
N PHE A 53 -3.79 2.27 -6.99
CA PHE A 53 -4.14 0.86 -6.82
C PHE A 53 -5.50 0.75 -6.14
N SER A 54 -6.13 -0.42 -6.21
CA SER A 54 -7.32 -0.71 -5.42
C SER A 54 -6.98 -1.52 -4.18
N ALA A 55 -7.63 -1.23 -3.06
CA ALA A 55 -7.47 -1.95 -1.80
C ALA A 55 -8.76 -1.81 -0.96
N ASP A 56 -8.94 -2.68 0.03
CA ASP A 56 -10.09 -2.67 0.94
C ASP A 56 -9.66 -2.36 2.38
N ASP A 57 -10.21 -1.32 2.99
CA ASP A 57 -9.87 -0.93 4.38
C ASP A 57 -10.75 -1.58 5.45
N GLY A 58 -11.71 -2.42 5.04
CA GLY A 58 -12.70 -3.06 5.90
C GLY A 58 -13.80 -2.12 6.40
N VAL A 59 -13.83 -0.86 5.98
CA VAL A 59 -14.81 0.17 6.38
C VAL A 59 -15.62 0.65 5.20
N HIS A 60 -14.97 0.95 4.07
CA HIS A 60 -15.61 1.51 2.89
C HIS A 60 -15.89 0.45 1.81
N GLY A 61 -15.21 -0.70 1.87
CA GLY A 61 -15.18 -1.70 0.81
C GLY A 61 -13.89 -1.59 -0.01
N ARG A 62 -13.94 -1.91 -1.31
CA ARG A 62 -12.78 -1.79 -2.22
C ARG A 62 -12.82 -0.46 -2.97
N GLU A 63 -11.87 0.43 -2.70
CA GLU A 63 -11.76 1.75 -3.32
C GLU A 63 -10.45 1.95 -4.09
N LEU A 64 -10.31 3.13 -4.69
CA LEU A 64 -9.07 3.64 -5.25
C LEU A 64 -8.21 4.33 -4.19
N TRP A 65 -6.95 3.95 -4.15
CA TRP A 65 -5.94 4.49 -3.25
C TRP A 65 -4.77 5.09 -4.05
N SER A 66 -4.04 6.02 -3.43
CA SER A 66 -2.80 6.54 -3.97
C SER A 66 -1.68 6.55 -2.94
N THR A 67 -0.45 6.37 -3.41
CA THR A 67 0.77 6.58 -2.62
C THR A 67 1.80 7.38 -3.39
N ASP A 68 2.54 8.25 -2.72
CA ASP A 68 3.77 8.87 -3.25
C ASP A 68 5.02 8.00 -3.00
N GLY A 69 4.84 6.78 -2.48
CA GLY A 69 5.90 5.87 -2.09
C GLY A 69 6.44 6.11 -0.68
N THR A 70 5.75 6.92 0.14
CA THR A 70 6.07 7.12 1.56
C THR A 70 4.89 6.73 2.45
N PRO A 71 5.13 6.38 3.73
CA PRO A 71 4.05 6.06 4.65
C PRO A 71 3.03 7.20 4.85
N GLY A 72 3.51 8.45 4.92
CA GLY A 72 2.66 9.62 5.10
C GLY A 72 1.91 10.06 3.83
N GLY A 73 2.37 9.65 2.66
CA GLY A 73 1.78 10.02 1.37
C GLY A 73 0.84 8.96 0.80
N THR A 74 0.37 8.02 1.62
CA THR A 74 -0.60 6.97 1.24
C THR A 74 -2.00 7.33 1.72
N ARG A 75 -2.99 7.42 0.82
CA ARG A 75 -4.37 7.82 1.14
C ARG A 75 -5.43 7.21 0.23
N LEU A 76 -6.63 7.07 0.79
CA LEU A 76 -7.87 6.86 0.06
C LEU A 76 -8.19 8.10 -0.80
N LEU A 77 -8.77 7.90 -1.99
CA LEU A 77 -9.18 8.96 -2.90
C LEU A 77 -10.69 9.15 -2.97
#